data_AF-A0A7X6QD00-F1
#
_entry.id   AF-A0A7X6QD00-F1
#
_cell.length_a   1.000
_cell.length_b   1.000
_cell.length_c   1.000
_cell.angle_alpha   90.00
_cell.angle_beta   90.00
_cell.angle_gamma   90.00
#
_symmetry.space_group_name_H-M   'P 1'
#
loop_
_entity.id
_entity.type
_entity.pdbx_description
1 polymer ?
#
loop_
_entity_poly.entity_id
_entity_poly.type
_entity_poly.pdbx_seq_one_letter_code
_entity_poly.pdbx_strand_id
1 'polypeptide(L)'
;MSEQDKKKMDEADKLRKKLTFSFKNLWDPENENEMKAVMAFGEDYKKALDRGKTEREFVDFAVGLLQSEGYREYQTDKPLKAGDRVYETVHGKGIVAAVIGTADPLLGFN
;
A
#
# COMPACT_ATOMS: atom_id res chain seq x y z
N MET A 1 17.33 -44.76 14.14
CA MET A 1 16.09 -44.05 13.78
C MET A 1 15.49 -44.72 12.56
N SER A 2 14.25 -45.19 12.63
CA SER A 2 13.62 -45.93 11.53
C SER A 2 13.22 -44.98 10.39
N GLU A 3 13.12 -45.48 9.16
CA GLU A 3 12.69 -44.67 7.99
C GLU A 3 11.29 -44.07 8.16
N GLN A 4 10.44 -44.72 8.95
CA GLN A 4 9.09 -44.26 9.26
C GLN A 4 9.09 -43.01 10.15
N ASP A 5 10.07 -42.87 11.04
CA ASP A 5 10.22 -41.70 11.91
C ASP A 5 10.69 -40.46 11.13
N LYS A 6 11.57 -40.65 10.13
CA LYS A 6 12.04 -39.56 9.26
C LYS A 6 10.91 -39.01 8.38
N LYS A 7 10.05 -39.89 7.87
CA LYS A 7 8.91 -39.50 7.01
C LYS A 7 7.86 -38.68 7.77
N LYS A 8 7.56 -39.07 9.02
CA LYS A 8 6.65 -38.31 9.90
C LYS A 8 7.20 -36.95 10.29
N MET A 9 8.51 -36.83 10.49
CA MET A 9 9.16 -35.55 10.83
C MET A 9 9.16 -34.57 9.65
N ASP A 10 9.37 -35.05 8.42
CA ASP A 10 9.27 -34.23 7.20
C ASP A 10 7.84 -33.72 6.94
N GLU A 11 6.81 -34.55 7.18
CA GLU A 11 5.41 -34.08 7.10
C GLU A 11 5.07 -33.05 8.18
N ALA A 12 5.56 -33.23 9.41
CA ALA A 12 5.37 -32.27 10.48
C ALA A 12 6.03 -30.91 10.18
N ASP A 13 7.20 -30.90 9.56
CA ASP A 13 7.91 -29.68 9.19
C ASP A 13 7.28 -28.97 7.98
N LYS A 14 6.73 -29.72 7.01
CA LYS A 14 5.89 -29.17 5.94
C LYS A 14 4.61 -28.53 6.49
N LEU A 15 3.96 -29.19 7.45
CA LEU A 15 2.75 -28.68 8.10
C LEU A 15 3.03 -27.41 8.91
N ARG A 16 4.15 -27.38 9.65
CA ARG A 16 4.62 -26.17 10.34
C ARG A 16 4.82 -25.02 9.37
N LYS A 17 5.60 -25.20 8.30
CA LYS A 17 5.80 -24.14 7.28
C LYS A 17 4.50 -23.62 6.67
N LYS A 18 3.46 -24.44 6.56
CA LYS A 18 2.15 -24.03 6.03
C LYS A 18 1.31 -23.25 7.04
N LEU A 19 1.39 -23.60 8.33
CA LEU A 19 0.57 -23.04 9.40
C LEU A 19 1.24 -21.86 10.11
N THR A 20 2.57 -21.78 10.11
CA THR A 20 3.33 -20.73 10.78
C THR A 20 3.78 -19.68 9.78
N PHE A 21 3.66 -18.41 10.16
CA PHE A 21 4.23 -17.31 9.40
C PHE A 21 5.76 -17.35 9.49
N SER A 22 6.44 -17.11 8.37
CA SER A 22 7.88 -17.00 8.28
C SER A 22 8.26 -15.79 7.43
N PHE A 23 9.20 -14.98 7.90
CA PHE A 23 9.76 -13.90 7.10
C PHE A 23 10.62 -14.48 5.97
N LYS A 24 10.16 -14.34 4.73
CA LYS A 24 10.90 -14.74 3.53
C LYS A 24 11.65 -13.54 2.97
N ASN A 25 12.81 -13.80 2.36
CA ASN A 25 13.47 -12.79 1.54
C ASN A 25 12.65 -12.61 0.26
N LEU A 26 12.27 -11.36 -0.03
CA LEU A 26 11.51 -10.99 -1.23
C LEU A 26 12.41 -10.71 -2.45
N TRP A 27 13.73 -10.65 -2.25
CA TRP A 27 14.69 -10.50 -3.33
C TRP A 27 14.87 -11.84 -4.05
N ASP A 28 14.13 -12.02 -5.13
CA ASP A 28 14.19 -13.18 -6.01
C ASP A 28 14.55 -12.76 -7.45
N PRO A 29 15.83 -12.88 -7.85
CA PRO A 29 16.26 -12.58 -9.21
C PRO A 29 15.62 -13.47 -10.27
N GLU A 30 15.09 -14.63 -9.91
CA GLU A 30 14.43 -15.56 -10.84
C GLU A 30 13.01 -15.07 -11.19
N ASN A 31 12.41 -14.23 -10.33
CA ASN A 31 11.12 -13.59 -10.59
C ASN A 31 11.30 -12.20 -11.24
N GLU A 32 11.65 -12.20 -12.53
CA GLU A 32 11.90 -10.97 -13.29
C GLU A 32 10.73 -9.97 -13.29
N ASN A 33 9.48 -10.46 -13.30
CA ASN A 33 8.30 -9.60 -13.36
C ASN A 33 8.09 -8.84 -12.05
N GLU A 34 8.21 -9.53 -10.92
CA GLU A 34 8.14 -8.91 -9.60
C GLU A 34 9.31 -7.94 -9.40
N MET A 35 10.52 -8.33 -9.81
CA MET A 35 11.69 -7.46 -9.76
C MET A 35 11.50 -6.17 -10.58
N LYS A 36 10.95 -6.27 -11.79
CA LYS A 36 10.63 -5.09 -12.62
C LYS A 36 9.59 -4.18 -11.95
N ALA A 37 8.55 -4.75 -11.34
CA ALA A 37 7.53 -3.97 -10.63
C ALA A 37 8.12 -3.23 -9.42
N VAL A 38 8.97 -3.89 -8.63
CA VAL A 38 9.67 -3.29 -7.49
C VAL A 38 10.59 -2.16 -7.93
N MET A 39 11.37 -2.37 -9.01
CA MET A 39 12.26 -1.34 -9.54
C MET A 39 11.49 -0.15 -10.11
N ALA A 40 10.38 -0.39 -10.83
CA ALA A 40 9.51 0.68 -11.33
C ALA A 40 8.91 1.52 -10.19
N PHE A 41 8.41 0.86 -9.13
CA PHE A 41 7.95 1.55 -7.92
C PHE A 41 9.07 2.39 -7.30
N GLY A 42 10.29 1.84 -7.24
CA GLY A 42 11.47 2.55 -6.73
C GLY A 42 11.80 3.82 -7.52
N GLU A 43 11.66 3.80 -8.85
CA GLU A 43 11.87 4.99 -9.68
C GLU A 43 10.81 6.07 -9.45
N ASP A 44 9.55 5.70 -9.29
CA ASP A 44 8.49 6.67 -8.98
C ASP A 44 8.63 7.24 -7.56
N TYR A 45 9.06 6.41 -6.60
CA TYR A 45 9.41 6.88 -5.25
C TYR A 45 10.53 7.92 -5.27
N LYS A 46 11.60 7.71 -6.06
CA LYS A 46 12.67 8.71 -6.22
C LYS A 46 12.13 10.03 -6.76
N LYS A 47 11.26 10.00 -7.78
CA LYS A 47 10.64 11.22 -8.32
C LYS A 47 9.82 11.97 -7.26
N ALA A 48 9.09 11.25 -6.41
CA ALA A 48 8.34 11.86 -5.31
C ALA A 48 9.28 12.56 -4.31
N LEU A 49 10.39 11.92 -3.93
CA LEU A 49 11.42 12.51 -3.06
C LEU A 49 12.15 13.69 -3.71
N ASP A 50 12.29 13.70 -5.03
CA ASP A 50 12.92 14.80 -5.75
C ASP A 50 12.04 16.03 -5.87
N ARG A 51 10.73 15.83 -5.99
CA ARG A 51 9.76 16.93 -6.04
C ARG A 51 9.37 17.44 -4.65
N GLY A 52 9.28 16.57 -3.65
CA GLY A 52 8.87 16.93 -2.29
C GLY A 52 10.03 17.22 -1.35
N LYS A 53 10.87 18.23 -1.65
CA LYS A 53 12.00 18.59 -0.78
C LYS A 53 11.54 19.31 0.51
N THR A 54 10.39 19.97 0.45
CA THR A 54 9.72 20.61 1.58
C THR A 54 8.28 20.09 1.73
N GLU A 55 7.66 20.31 2.90
CA GLU A 55 6.28 19.86 3.14
C GLU A 55 5.29 20.48 2.15
N ARG A 56 5.51 21.73 1.74
CA ARG A 56 4.64 22.42 0.79
C ARG A 56 4.75 21.83 -0.61
N GLU A 57 5.98 21.62 -1.10
CA GLU A 57 6.20 21.03 -2.41
C GLU A 57 5.66 19.59 -2.49
N PHE A 58 5.79 18.84 -1.39
CA PHE A 58 5.22 17.50 -1.31
C PHE A 58 3.69 17.52 -1.38
N VAL A 59 3.03 18.43 -0.65
CA VAL A 59 1.57 18.58 -0.72
C VAL A 59 1.12 18.97 -2.13
N ASP A 60 1.79 19.92 -2.77
CA ASP A 60 1.47 20.34 -4.15
C ASP A 60 1.63 19.18 -5.15
N PHE A 61 2.72 18.41 -5.03
CA PHE A 61 2.93 17.20 -5.83
C PHE A 61 1.85 16.14 -5.57
N ALA A 62 1.51 15.88 -4.30
CA ALA A 62 0.51 14.90 -3.92
C ALA A 62 -0.89 15.27 -4.41
N VAL A 63 -1.28 16.55 -4.33
CA VAL A 63 -2.55 17.04 -4.89
C VAL A 63 -2.62 16.77 -6.40
N GLY A 64 -1.56 17.08 -7.14
CA GLY A 64 -1.51 16.82 -8.58
C GLY A 64 -1.66 15.33 -8.91
N LEU A 65 -1.01 14.45 -8.15
CA LEU A 65 -1.14 13.01 -8.31
C LEU A 65 -2.57 12.53 -8.00
N LEU A 66 -3.15 12.97 -6.89
CA LEU A 66 -4.53 12.63 -6.51
C LEU A 66 -5.53 13.08 -7.57
N GLN A 67 -5.39 14.30 -8.09
CA GLN A 67 -6.25 14.80 -9.16
C GLN A 67 -6.13 13.95 -10.44
N SER A 68 -4.92 13.53 -10.82
CA SER A 68 -4.72 12.63 -11.98
C SER A 68 -5.37 11.25 -11.79
N GLU A 69 -5.49 10.79 -10.55
CA GLU A 69 -6.14 9.54 -10.15
C GLU A 69 -7.66 9.71 -9.90
N GLY A 70 -8.23 10.85 -10.27
CA GLY A 70 -9.67 11.12 -10.19
C GLY A 70 -10.16 11.50 -8.79
N TYR A 71 -9.28 11.88 -7.88
CA TYR A 71 -9.69 12.48 -6.62
C TYR A 71 -10.17 13.92 -6.84
N ARG A 72 -11.16 14.32 -6.07
CA ARG A 72 -11.66 15.71 -6.02
C ARG A 72 -11.43 16.33 -4.65
N GLU A 73 -11.33 17.65 -4.61
CA GLU A 73 -11.28 18.36 -3.33
C GLU A 73 -12.58 18.11 -2.54
N TYR A 74 -12.43 17.84 -1.25
CA TYR A 74 -13.54 17.65 -0.34
C TYR A 74 -14.30 18.96 -0.18
N GLN A 75 -15.62 18.88 -0.29
CA GLN A 75 -16.52 20.03 -0.13
C GLN A 75 -17.63 19.63 0.82
N THR A 76 -17.83 20.41 1.88
CA THR A 76 -18.77 20.11 2.96
C THR A 76 -20.23 20.12 2.53
N ASP A 77 -20.55 20.78 1.42
CA ASP A 77 -21.88 20.89 0.83
C ASP A 77 -22.22 19.73 -0.13
N LYS A 78 -21.26 18.87 -0.47
CA LYS A 78 -21.46 17.75 -1.39
C LYS A 78 -21.60 16.42 -0.65
N PRO A 79 -22.70 15.66 -0.87
CA PRO A 79 -22.83 14.34 -0.28
C PRO A 79 -21.77 13.40 -0.83
N LEU A 80 -21.20 12.59 0.06
CA LEU A 80 -20.24 11.53 -0.27
C LEU A 80 -20.97 10.21 -0.51
N LYS A 81 -20.56 9.50 -1.55
CA LYS A 81 -21.07 8.17 -1.89
C LYS A 81 -19.93 7.17 -1.89
N ALA A 82 -20.27 5.89 -1.69
CA ALA A 82 -19.29 4.82 -1.82
C ALA A 82 -18.62 4.84 -3.19
N GLY A 83 -17.30 4.70 -3.20
CA GLY A 83 -16.44 4.81 -4.38
C GLY A 83 -15.92 6.23 -4.66
N ASP A 84 -16.45 7.26 -3.99
CA ASP A 84 -15.92 8.61 -4.15
C ASP A 84 -14.48 8.71 -3.64
N ARG A 85 -13.65 9.42 -4.40
CA ARG A 85 -12.26 9.71 -4.09
C ARG A 85 -12.15 11.19 -3.73
N VAL A 86 -11.83 11.51 -2.49
CA VAL A 86 -11.76 12.90 -2.01
C VAL A 86 -10.45 13.20 -1.30
N TYR A 87 -10.00 14.45 -1.34
CA TYR A 87 -8.86 14.91 -0.57
C TYR A 87 -9.09 16.31 0.02
N GLU A 88 -8.37 16.63 1.08
CA GLU A 88 -8.35 17.96 1.69
C GLU A 88 -6.90 18.31 2.07
N THR A 89 -6.52 19.58 1.94
CA THR A 89 -5.20 20.06 2.35
C THR A 89 -5.30 20.88 3.63
N VAL A 90 -4.31 20.72 4.52
CA VAL A 90 -4.22 21.43 5.80
C VAL A 90 -3.15 22.50 5.68
N HIS A 91 -3.57 23.75 5.42
CA HIS A 91 -2.68 24.92 5.27
C HIS A 91 -1.51 24.72 4.28
N GLY A 92 -1.69 23.86 3.27
CA GLY A 92 -0.63 23.49 2.31
C GLY A 92 0.55 22.74 2.94
N LYS A 93 0.42 22.21 4.16
CA LYS A 93 1.48 21.45 4.86
C LYS A 93 1.09 20.02 5.20
N GLY A 94 -0.20 19.72 5.14
CA GLY A 94 -0.73 18.38 5.31
C GLY A 94 -1.73 18.08 4.20
N ILE A 95 -1.95 16.79 3.98
CA ILE A 95 -2.94 16.30 3.04
C ILE A 95 -3.63 15.08 3.65
N VAL A 96 -4.95 15.02 3.52
CA VAL A 96 -5.77 13.88 3.88
C VAL A 96 -6.49 13.44 2.61
N ALA A 97 -6.39 12.16 2.27
CA ALA A 97 -7.08 11.58 1.11
C ALA A 97 -7.86 10.35 1.56
N ALA A 98 -9.05 10.16 1.00
CA ALA A 98 -9.94 9.06 1.35
C ALA A 98 -10.66 8.51 0.11
N VAL A 99 -10.86 7.19 0.12
CA VAL A 99 -11.80 6.50 -0.77
C VAL A 99 -12.98 6.05 0.08
N ILE A 100 -14.17 6.54 -0.23
CA ILE A 100 -15.35 6.30 0.59
C ILE A 100 -15.83 4.86 0.41
N GLY A 101 -15.82 4.08 1.49
CA GLY A 101 -16.32 2.71 1.51
C GLY A 101 -17.85 2.63 1.60
N THR A 102 -18.38 1.41 1.60
CA THR A 102 -19.81 1.14 1.81
C THR A 102 -20.18 1.00 3.29
N ALA A 103 -19.19 0.72 4.15
CA ALA A 103 -19.40 0.57 5.59
C ALA A 103 -19.52 1.93 6.28
N ASP A 104 -20.22 1.95 7.42
CA ASP A 104 -20.32 3.14 8.26
C ASP A 104 -18.92 3.53 8.77
N PRO A 105 -18.46 4.77 8.55
CA PRO A 105 -17.15 5.23 9.02
C PRO A 105 -16.99 5.16 10.55
N LEU A 106 -18.07 5.11 11.32
CA LEU A 106 -18.03 4.94 12.78
C LEU A 106 -17.52 3.56 13.22
N LEU A 107 -17.53 2.57 12.32
CA LEU A 107 -16.93 1.26 12.58
C LEU A 107 -15.39 1.29 12.50
N GLY A 108 -14.81 2.39 12.01
CA GLY A 108 -13.38 2.62 11.90
C GLY A 108 -12.82 2.44 10.49
N PHE A 109 -11.54 2.78 10.36
CA PHE A 109 -10.74 2.59 9.15
C PHE A 109 -9.69 1.49 9.45
N ASN A 110 -9.57 0.48 8.59
CA ASN A 110 -8.63 -0.65 8.73
C ASN A 110 -7.71 -0.69 7.52
#